data_AF-A0A1V5SAF1-F1
#
_entry.id   AF-A0A1V5SAF1-F1
#
_cell.length_a   1.000
_cell.length_b   1.000
_cell.length_c   1.000
_cell.angle_alpha   90.00
_cell.angle_beta   90.00
_cell.angle_gamma   90.00
#
_symmetry.space_group_name_H-M   'P 1'
#
loop_
_entity.id
_entity.type
_entity.pdbx_description
1 polymer ?
#
loop_
_entity_poly.entity_id
_entity_poly.type
_entity_poly.pdbx_seq_one_letter_code
_entity_poly.pdbx_strand_id
1 'polypeptide(L)'
;MNCPDVKFCEMCGKKISDINDPNTDWMSHIRIKYCPECAAYRRKMNKRNWASKNTDAHKTVESFLGEYSNLMREQISELKSQLKLIQEENDLLRKEIITLRGNM
;
A
#
# COMPACT_ATOMS: atom_id res chain seq x y z
N MET A 1 -39.50 20.36 -32.75
CA MET A 1 -39.44 20.69 -31.30
C MET A 1 -38.57 19.66 -30.63
N ASN A 2 -37.29 19.97 -30.39
CA ASN A 2 -36.41 19.08 -29.63
C ASN A 2 -36.76 19.23 -28.15
N CYS A 3 -37.33 18.19 -27.55
CA CYS A 3 -37.50 18.12 -26.11
C CYS A 3 -36.09 17.98 -25.52
N PRO A 4 -35.58 18.92 -24.70
CA PRO A 4 -34.28 18.75 -24.07
C PRO A 4 -34.36 17.54 -23.14
N ASP A 5 -33.42 16.60 -23.29
CA ASP A 5 -33.33 15.39 -22.47
C ASP A 5 -33.33 15.76 -20.98
N VAL A 6 -34.48 15.58 -20.32
CA VAL A 6 -34.60 15.86 -18.89
C VAL A 6 -33.85 14.77 -18.14
N LYS A 7 -32.73 15.12 -17.50
CA LYS A 7 -31.99 14.21 -16.63
C LYS A 7 -32.42 14.33 -15.19
N PHE A 8 -32.34 13.21 -14.49
CA PHE A 8 -32.59 13.11 -13.06
C PHE A 8 -31.33 12.61 -12.37
N CYS A 9 -31.11 13.05 -11.13
CA CYS A 9 -29.99 12.58 -10.33
C CYS A 9 -30.18 11.10 -9.96
N GLU A 10 -29.18 10.27 -10.28
CA GLU A 10 -29.19 8.83 -9.94
C GLU A 10 -29.22 8.54 -8.42
N MET A 11 -28.87 9.51 -7.57
CA MET A 11 -28.84 9.33 -6.11
C MET A 11 -30.13 9.77 -5.41
N CYS A 12 -30.69 10.93 -5.79
CA CYS A 12 -31.82 11.53 -5.08
C CYS A 12 -33.06 11.75 -5.97
N GLY A 13 -32.99 11.39 -7.25
CA GLY A 13 -34.11 11.53 -8.20
C GLY A 13 -34.47 12.97 -8.58
N LYS A 14 -33.80 14.00 -8.03
CA LYS A 14 -34.07 15.41 -8.37
C LYS A 14 -33.81 15.66 -9.85
N LYS A 15 -34.71 16.40 -10.51
CA LYS A 15 -34.54 16.89 -11.88
C LYS A 15 -33.32 17.82 -11.95
N ILE A 16 -32.47 17.60 -12.93
CA ILE A 16 -31.28 18.42 -13.20
C ILE A 16 -31.71 19.46 -14.23
N SER A 17 -31.95 20.69 -13.78
CA SER A 17 -32.50 21.77 -14.62
C SER A 17 -31.45 22.52 -15.46
N ASP A 18 -30.16 22.42 -15.12
CA ASP A 18 -29.07 23.18 -15.75
C ASP A 18 -28.33 22.41 -16.85
N ILE A 19 -29.05 21.59 -17.61
CA ILE A 19 -28.48 20.85 -18.77
C ILE A 19 -28.12 21.81 -19.92
N ASN A 20 -28.67 23.02 -19.92
CA ASN A 20 -28.56 24.02 -20.99
C ASN A 20 -27.70 25.24 -20.63
N ASP A 21 -26.83 25.19 -19.61
CA ASP A 21 -25.92 26.32 -19.34
C ASP A 21 -24.91 26.46 -20.51
N PRO A 22 -24.90 27.59 -21.23
CA PRO A 22 -24.07 27.80 -22.42
C PRO A 22 -22.56 27.84 -22.13
N ASN A 23 -22.14 27.90 -20.86
CA ASN A 23 -20.74 27.81 -20.45
C ASN A 23 -20.28 26.37 -20.15
N THR A 24 -21.17 25.39 -20.27
CA THR A 24 -20.85 23.98 -20.08
C THR A 24 -20.61 23.34 -21.44
N ASP A 25 -19.43 22.76 -21.65
CA ASP A 25 -19.06 22.02 -22.86
C ASP A 25 -20.22 21.12 -23.33
N TRP A 26 -20.49 21.05 -24.63
CA TRP A 26 -21.61 20.25 -25.17
C TRP A 26 -21.49 18.75 -24.82
N MET A 27 -20.33 18.26 -24.34
CA MET A 27 -20.20 16.92 -23.77
C MET A 27 -20.48 16.83 -22.26
N SER A 28 -20.46 17.95 -21.54
CA SER A 28 -20.61 17.98 -20.08
C SER A 28 -22.02 17.57 -19.64
N HIS A 29 -23.06 18.01 -20.36
CA HIS A 29 -24.44 17.63 -20.08
C HIS A 29 -24.71 16.13 -20.28
N ILE A 30 -23.96 15.47 -21.18
CA ILE A 30 -23.99 14.01 -21.38
C ILE A 30 -23.43 13.27 -20.15
N ARG A 31 -22.41 13.82 -19.48
CA ARG A 31 -21.71 13.20 -18.34
C ARG A 31 -22.35 13.46 -16.97
N ILE A 32 -23.29 14.40 -16.85
CA ILE A 32 -23.92 14.73 -15.58
C ILE A 32 -24.86 13.59 -15.15
N LYS A 33 -24.49 12.90 -14.05
CA LYS A 33 -25.26 11.80 -13.41
C LYS A 33 -25.91 12.19 -12.09
N TYR A 34 -25.38 13.21 -11.42
CA TYR A 34 -25.81 13.60 -10.08
C TYR A 34 -26.07 15.10 -10.01
N CYS A 35 -27.01 15.52 -9.15
CA CYS A 35 -27.19 16.93 -8.83
C CYS A 35 -25.95 17.47 -8.10
N PRO A 36 -25.76 18.81 -8.04
CA PRO A 36 -24.59 19.42 -7.42
C PRO A 36 -24.34 18.95 -5.98
N GLU A 37 -25.41 18.82 -5.19
CA GLU A 37 -25.36 18.34 -3.80
C GLU A 37 -24.87 16.89 -3.71
N CYS A 38 -25.47 15.97 -4.47
CA CYS A 38 -25.10 14.56 -4.47
C CYS A 38 -23.71 14.33 -5.08
N ALA A 39 -23.32 15.11 -6.10
CA ALA A 39 -21.97 15.09 -6.66
C ALA A 39 -20.93 15.51 -5.62
N ALA A 40 -21.18 16.61 -4.88
CA ALA A 40 -20.31 17.07 -3.80
C ALA A 40 -20.20 16.04 -2.67
N TYR A 41 -21.33 15.47 -2.26
CA TYR A 41 -21.38 14.39 -1.27
C TYR A 41 -20.55 13.18 -1.69
N ARG A 42 -20.73 12.71 -2.93
CA ARG A 42 -19.98 11.56 -3.48
C ARG A 42 -18.48 11.83 -3.57
N ARG A 43 -18.06 13.03 -3.99
CA ARG A 43 -16.64 13.43 -3.98
C ARG A 43 -16.05 13.38 -2.57
N LYS A 44 -16.78 13.87 -1.56
CA LYS A 44 -16.36 13.84 -0.15
C LYS A 44 -16.23 12.40 0.36
N MET A 45 -17.18 11.54 0.02
CA MET A 45 -17.14 10.11 0.38
C MET A 45 -15.96 9.39 -0.27
N ASN A 46 -15.73 9.59 -1.57
CA ASN A 46 -14.59 8.99 -2.28
C ASN A 46 -13.25 9.45 -1.68
N LYS A 47 -13.12 10.72 -1.31
CA LYS A 47 -11.91 11.25 -0.66
C LYS A 47 -11.64 10.56 0.69
N ARG A 48 -12.68 10.35 1.51
CA ARG A 48 -12.55 9.61 2.78
C ARG A 48 -12.16 8.15 2.56
N ASN A 49 -12.80 7.48 1.62
CA ASN A 49 -12.49 6.08 1.29
C ASN A 49 -11.07 5.93 0.76
N TRP A 50 -10.58 6.87 -0.05
CA TRP A 50 -9.20 6.89 -0.51
C TRP A 50 -8.22 7.07 0.66
N ALA A 51 -8.48 8.01 1.57
CA ALA A 51 -7.65 8.23 2.75
C ALA A 51 -7.58 6.97 3.64
N SER A 52 -8.72 6.30 3.89
CA SER A 52 -8.77 5.06 4.67
C SER A 52 -7.97 3.94 4.00
N LYS A 53 -8.17 3.72 2.70
CA LYS A 53 -7.42 2.70 1.94
C LYS A 53 -5.91 2.97 1.97
N ASN A 54 -5.51 4.24 1.88
CA ASN A 54 -4.10 4.60 1.92
C ASN A 54 -3.51 4.31 3.30
N THR A 55 -4.22 4.64 4.39
CA THR A 55 -3.76 4.29 5.74
C THR A 55 -3.65 2.79 5.97
N ASP A 56 -4.59 2.00 5.46
CA ASP A 56 -4.57 0.53 5.62
C ASP A 56 -3.45 -0.11 4.80
N ALA A 57 -3.18 0.41 3.60
CA ALA A 57 -2.04 0.01 2.78
C ALA A 57 -0.71 0.31 3.48
N HIS A 58 -0.56 1.52 4.06
CA HIS A 58 0.63 1.89 4.82
C HIS A 58 0.86 0.98 6.03
N LYS A 59 -0.18 0.68 6.82
CA LYS A 59 -0.09 -0.24 7.96
C LYS A 59 0.36 -1.64 7.54
N THR A 60 -0.18 -2.16 6.45
CA THR A 60 0.19 -3.48 5.92
C THR A 60 1.67 -3.52 5.53
N VAL A 61 2.16 -2.48 4.86
CA VAL A 61 3.58 -2.38 4.46
C VAL A 61 4.48 -2.26 5.68
N GLU A 62 4.13 -1.42 6.66
CA GLU A 62 4.90 -1.28 7.91
C GLU A 62 4.99 -2.60 8.69
N SER A 63 3.89 -3.35 8.79
CA SER A 63 3.87 -4.67 9.44
C SER A 63 4.82 -5.65 8.73
N PHE A 64 4.70 -5.75 7.41
CA PHE A 64 5.54 -6.65 6.62
C PHE A 64 7.04 -6.31 6.73
N LEU A 65 7.39 -5.03 6.65
CA LEU A 65 8.77 -4.58 6.82
C LEU A 65 9.29 -4.84 8.25
N GLY A 66 8.43 -4.69 9.26
CA GLY A 66 8.75 -5.01 10.65
C GLY A 66 9.07 -6.49 10.85
N GLU A 67 8.21 -7.38 10.35
CA GLU A 67 8.41 -8.83 10.39
C GLU A 67 9.68 -9.25 9.65
N TYR A 68 9.88 -8.74 8.43
CA TYR A 68 11.09 -9.00 7.65
C TYR A 68 12.37 -8.55 8.39
N SER A 69 12.33 -7.36 9.01
CA SER A 69 13.46 -6.84 9.78
C SER A 69 13.79 -7.71 11.01
N ASN A 70 12.77 -8.27 11.67
CA ASN A 70 12.95 -9.20 12.78
C ASN A 70 13.60 -10.51 12.31
N LEU A 71 13.08 -11.10 11.24
CA LEU A 71 13.63 -12.34 10.67
C LEU A 71 15.11 -12.17 10.26
N MET A 72 15.44 -11.04 9.62
CA MET A 72 16.82 -10.73 9.25
C MET A 72 17.73 -10.57 10.48
N ARG A 73 17.24 -9.97 11.57
CA ARG A 73 18.01 -9.88 12.82
C ARG A 73 18.28 -11.26 13.44
N GLU A 74 17.28 -12.13 13.45
CA GLU A 74 17.42 -13.51 13.94
C GLU A 74 18.44 -14.29 13.11
N GLN A 75 18.34 -14.21 11.78
CA GLN A 75 19.27 -14.89 10.87
C GLN A 75 20.72 -14.38 11.03
N ILE A 76 20.91 -13.06 11.21
CA ILE A 76 22.23 -12.50 11.51
C ILE A 76 22.76 -13.01 12.85
N SER A 77 21.91 -13.12 13.86
CA SER A 77 22.30 -13.65 15.18
C SER A 77 22.75 -15.11 15.09
N GLU A 78 22.01 -15.93 14.34
CA GLU A 78 22.34 -17.33 14.11
C GLU A 78 23.69 -17.49 13.38
N LEU A 79 23.89 -16.73 12.29
CA LEU A 79 25.15 -16.73 11.55
C LEU A 79 26.36 -16.33 12.41
N LYS A 80 26.18 -15.38 13.33
CA LYS A 80 27.23 -14.98 14.28
C LYS A 80 27.58 -16.12 15.25
N SER A 81 26.59 -16.84 15.76
CA SER A 81 26.82 -18.01 16.61
C SER A 81 27.57 -19.11 15.87
N GLN A 82 27.16 -19.41 14.63
CA GLN A 82 27.84 -20.41 13.80
C GLN A 82 29.29 -20.04 13.50
N LEU A 83 29.56 -18.77 13.16
CA LEU A 83 30.92 -18.28 12.96
C LEU A 83 31.80 -18.49 14.19
N LYS A 84 31.26 -18.26 15.39
CA LYS A 84 31.99 -18.45 16.63
C LYS A 84 32.36 -19.91 16.86
N LEU A 85 31.42 -20.84 16.63
CA LEU A 85 31.67 -22.28 16.76
C LEU A 85 32.75 -22.75 15.79
N ILE A 86 32.71 -22.29 14.54
CA ILE A 86 33.72 -22.62 13.52
C ILE A 86 35.09 -22.07 13.91
N GLN A 87 35.16 -20.88 14.53
CA GLN A 87 36.41 -20.33 15.03
C GLN A 87 36.99 -21.19 16.16
N GLU A 88 36.16 -21.58 17.12
CA GLU A 88 36.56 -22.46 18.23
C GLU A 88 37.05 -23.83 17.73
N GLU A 89 36.35 -24.43 16.78
CA GLU A 89 36.76 -25.70 16.15
C GLU A 89 38.09 -25.57 15.41
N ASN A 90 38.29 -24.49 14.64
CA ASN A 90 39.56 -24.22 13.97
C ASN A 90 40.71 -24.04 14.96
N ASP A 91 40.50 -23.39 16.11
CA ASP A 91 41.52 -23.21 17.13
C ASP A 91 41.92 -24.54 17.78
N LEU A 92 40.97 -25.45 17.99
CA LEU A 92 41.24 -26.80 18.49
C LEU A 92 42.04 -27.61 17.47
N LEU A 93 41.63 -27.61 16.21
CA LEU A 93 42.34 -28.30 15.12
C LEU A 93 43.76 -27.76 14.96
N ARG A 94 43.97 -26.45 15.07
CA ARG A 94 45.30 -25.84 15.05
C ARG A 94 46.19 -26.35 16.19
N LYS A 95 45.66 -26.46 17.41
CA LYS A 95 46.41 -27.00 18.57
C LYS A 95 46.77 -28.48 18.36
N GLU A 96 45.86 -29.27 17.81
CA GLU A 96 46.09 -30.68 17.52
C GLU A 96 47.17 -30.86 16.45
N ILE A 97 47.12 -30.09 15.36
CA ILE A 97 48.15 -30.09 14.31
C ILE A 97 49.53 -29.77 14.89
N ILE A 98 49.64 -28.77 15.78
CA ILE A 98 50.91 -28.41 16.43
C ILE A 98 51.42 -29.58 17.28
N THR A 99 50.54 -30.23 18.03
CA THR A 99 50.90 -31.36 18.90
C THR A 99 51.41 -32.55 18.08
N LEU A 100 50.71 -32.90 17.00
CA LEU A 100 51.10 -33.97 16.09
C LEU A 100 52.43 -33.68 15.39
N ARG A 101 52.67 -32.43 14.98
CA ARG A 101 53.95 -32.02 14.35
C ARG A 101 55.12 -31.97 15.32
N GLY A 102 54.89 -31.65 16.59
CA GLY A 102 55.94 -31.62 17.62
C GLY A 102 56.34 -33.00 18.16
N ASN A 103 55.52 -34.02 17.91
CA ASN A 103 55.78 -35.41 18.30
C ASN A 103 56.39 -36.27 17.17
N MET A 104 56.67 -35.67 16.00
CA MET A 104 57.50 -36.27 14.93
C MET A 104 58.95 -35.79 15.05
#